data_AF-A0A368VPF7-F1
#
_entry.id   AF-A0A368VPF7-F1
#
_cell.length_a   1.000
_cell.length_b   1.000
_cell.length_c   1.000
_cell.angle_alpha   90.00
_cell.angle_beta   90.00
_cell.angle_gamma   90.00
#
_symmetry.space_group_name_H-M   'P 1'
#
loop_
_entity.id
_entity.type
_entity.pdbx_description
1 polymer ?
#
loop_
_entity_poly.entity_id
_entity_poly.type
_entity_poly.pdbx_seq_one_letter_code
_entity_poly.pdbx_strand_id
1 'polypeptide(L)'
;MSTAPRQNRRRSGFLLGFGLVALLLASGVSYFADSSPDGLEAVARQGCTVVETAQGEQLRGECIAQSTTEHALDSSPLADYTLGGNEALTGAAGAIGFAATLAVAGGLFWLLRQRGAERD
;
A
#
# COMPACT_ATOMS: atom_id res chain seq x y z
N MET A 1 -28.89 9.21 -39.71
CA MET A 1 -28.35 10.13 -38.67
C MET A 1 -28.10 9.29 -37.42
N SER A 2 -26.88 8.80 -37.21
CA SER A 2 -26.54 7.94 -36.06
C SER A 2 -25.47 8.65 -35.23
N THR A 3 -25.84 9.10 -34.04
CA THR A 3 -24.98 9.83 -33.11
C THR A 3 -24.01 8.86 -32.43
N ALA A 4 -22.75 8.85 -32.92
CA ALA A 4 -21.65 8.12 -32.29
C ALA A 4 -21.35 8.66 -30.87
N PRO A 5 -20.93 7.80 -29.92
CA PRO A 5 -20.93 8.14 -28.50
C PRO A 5 -19.79 9.10 -28.15
N ARG A 6 -20.10 10.38 -27.93
CA ARG A 6 -19.19 11.37 -27.30
C ARG A 6 -18.95 11.15 -25.80
N GLN A 7 -19.27 9.98 -25.27
CA GLN A 7 -19.21 9.68 -23.82
C GLN A 7 -17.82 9.19 -23.36
N ASN A 8 -16.97 8.69 -24.28
CA ASN A 8 -15.69 8.05 -23.93
C ASN A 8 -14.63 9.04 -23.40
N ARG A 9 -14.57 10.26 -23.94
CA ARG A 9 -13.50 11.21 -23.61
C ARG A 9 -13.61 11.78 -22.19
N ARG A 10 -14.83 11.95 -21.67
CA ARG A 10 -15.06 12.39 -20.28
C ARG A 10 -14.74 11.28 -19.27
N ARG A 11 -15.11 10.03 -19.57
CA ARG A 11 -14.80 8.87 -18.72
C ARG A 11 -13.29 8.57 -18.69
N SER A 12 -12.63 8.62 -19.84
CA SER A 12 -11.17 8.45 -19.93
C SER A 12 -10.44 9.55 -19.15
N GLY A 13 -10.85 10.81 -19.28
CA GLY A 13 -10.27 11.91 -18.49
C GLY A 13 -10.45 11.75 -16.99
N PHE A 14 -11.64 11.28 -16.54
CA PHE A 14 -11.89 10.98 -15.13
C PHE A 14 -10.98 9.86 -14.60
N LEU A 15 -10.86 8.75 -15.33
CA LEU A 15 -10.01 7.62 -14.92
C LEU A 15 -8.53 8.02 -14.86
N LEU A 16 -8.06 8.84 -15.80
CA LEU A 16 -6.69 9.35 -15.82
C LEU A 16 -6.44 10.29 -14.63
N GLY A 17 -7.36 11.23 -14.38
CA GLY A 17 -7.28 12.14 -13.23
C GLY A 17 -7.32 11.40 -11.90
N PHE A 18 -8.25 10.46 -11.74
CA PHE A 18 -8.36 9.62 -10.55
C PHE A 18 -7.11 8.77 -10.34
N GLY A 19 -6.57 8.16 -11.40
CA GLY A 19 -5.34 7.37 -11.33
C GLY A 19 -4.13 8.20 -10.91
N LEU A 20 -4.01 9.44 -11.39
CA LEU A 20 -2.95 10.37 -10.97
C LEU A 20 -3.08 10.76 -9.50
N VAL A 21 -4.30 11.07 -9.02
CA VAL A 21 -4.54 11.37 -7.60
C VAL A 21 -4.22 10.17 -6.73
N ALA A 22 -4.67 8.97 -7.12
CA ALA A 22 -4.39 7.74 -6.41
C ALA A 22 -2.88 7.45 -6.33
N LEU A 23 -2.16 7.64 -7.45
CA LEU A 23 -0.70 7.47 -7.49
C LEU A 23 0.00 8.46 -6.55
N LEU A 24 -0.39 9.74 -6.56
CA LEU A 24 0.19 10.77 -5.69
C LEU A 24 -0.07 10.49 -4.20
N LEU A 25 -1.26 10.01 -3.85
CA LEU A 25 -1.58 9.62 -2.48
C LEU A 25 -0.77 8.39 -2.04
N ALA A 26 -0.67 7.38 -2.90
CA ALA A 26 0.03 6.13 -2.60
C ALA A 26 1.56 6.30 -2.51
N SER A 27 2.16 7.18 -3.31
CA SER A 27 3.62 7.37 -3.32
C SER A 27 4.08 8.54 -2.46
N GLY A 28 3.39 9.68 -2.56
CA GLY A 28 3.81 10.93 -1.92
C GLY A 28 3.23 11.09 -0.52
N VAL A 29 1.91 11.03 -0.40
CA VAL A 29 1.24 11.31 0.88
C VAL A 29 1.45 10.17 1.89
N SER A 30 1.71 8.96 1.43
CA SER A 30 1.99 7.81 2.30
C SER A 30 3.28 7.96 3.11
N TYR A 31 4.24 8.79 2.66
CA TYR A 31 5.43 9.16 3.44
C TYR A 31 5.09 10.02 4.69
N PHE A 32 3.95 10.71 4.65
CA PHE A 32 3.47 11.54 5.76
C PHE A 32 2.53 10.79 6.71
N ALA A 33 2.33 9.49 6.50
CA ALA A 33 1.65 8.67 7.51
C ALA A 33 2.55 8.61 8.75
N ASP A 34 2.02 9.03 9.89
CA ASP A 34 2.74 9.10 11.17
C ASP A 34 3.24 7.70 11.55
N SER A 35 4.56 7.54 11.59
CA SER A 35 5.19 6.23 11.58
C SER A 35 5.86 5.84 12.89
N SER A 36 5.60 6.53 14.02
CA SER A 36 5.79 5.99 15.38
C SER A 36 5.59 7.02 16.50
N PRO A 37 4.82 6.71 17.56
CA PRO A 37 3.89 5.59 17.69
C PRO A 37 2.52 5.98 17.10
N ASP A 38 1.97 5.13 16.22
CA ASP A 38 0.59 5.31 15.78
C ASP A 38 -0.36 5.11 16.98
N GLY A 39 -1.59 5.60 16.85
CA GLY A 39 -2.55 5.59 17.96
C GLY A 39 -2.84 4.19 18.51
N LEU A 40 -2.76 3.15 17.67
CA LEU A 40 -2.97 1.77 18.12
C LEU A 40 -1.75 1.25 18.90
N GLU A 41 -0.54 1.51 18.41
CA GLU A 41 0.69 1.10 19.10
C GLU A 41 0.88 1.81 20.44
N ALA A 42 0.48 3.09 20.53
CA ALA A 42 0.50 3.83 21.79
C ALA A 42 -0.36 3.13 22.87
N VAL A 43 -1.52 2.59 22.50
CA VAL A 43 -2.38 1.81 23.39
C VAL A 43 -1.79 0.42 23.65
N ALA A 44 -1.22 -0.22 22.64
CA ALA A 44 -0.62 -1.55 22.76
C ALA A 44 0.61 -1.58 23.69
N ARG A 45 1.35 -0.47 23.79
CA ARG A 45 2.49 -0.28 24.70
C ARG A 45 2.10 0.18 26.11
N GLN A 46 0.83 0.50 26.35
CA GLN A 46 0.40 0.97 27.67
C GLN A 46 0.63 -0.12 28.73
N GLY A 47 1.44 0.19 29.76
CA GLY A 47 1.89 -0.78 30.77
C GLY A 47 3.32 -1.30 30.57
N CYS A 48 3.97 -0.95 29.44
CA CYS A 48 5.38 -1.19 29.19
C CYS A 48 6.20 0.10 29.23
N THR A 49 7.47 -0.03 29.58
CA THR A 49 8.51 0.99 29.42
C THR A 49 9.45 0.59 28.29
N VAL A 50 9.82 1.57 27.46
CA VAL A 50 10.84 1.38 26.43
C VAL A 50 12.20 1.49 27.11
N VAL A 51 13.03 0.45 26.98
CA VAL A 51 14.39 0.42 27.50
C VAL A 51 15.34 0.22 26.32
N GLU A 52 16.27 1.15 26.15
CA GLU A 52 17.27 1.09 25.10
C GLU A 52 18.37 0.09 25.51
N THR A 53 18.57 -0.95 24.71
CA THR A 53 19.60 -1.99 24.93
C THR A 53 20.60 -2.01 23.78
N ALA A 54 21.73 -2.72 23.95
CA ALA A 54 22.72 -2.88 22.90
C ALA A 54 22.20 -3.62 21.64
N GLN A 55 21.03 -4.26 21.74
CA GLN A 55 20.34 -4.95 20.64
C GLN A 55 19.14 -4.16 20.10
N GLY A 56 18.92 -2.91 20.54
CA GLY A 56 17.79 -2.06 20.14
C GLY A 56 16.82 -1.74 21.28
N GLU A 57 15.69 -1.12 20.95
CA GLU A 57 14.62 -0.83 21.90
C GLU A 57 13.94 -2.14 22.36
N GLN A 58 13.83 -2.35 23.67
CA GLN A 58 13.09 -3.47 24.26
C GLN A 58 11.99 -2.96 25.19
N LEU A 59 10.80 -3.53 25.06
CA LEU A 59 9.67 -3.24 25.94
C LEU A 59 9.80 -4.08 27.23
N ARG A 60 9.83 -3.43 28.40
CA ARG A 60 9.78 -4.09 29.74
C ARG A 60 8.49 -3.73 30.47
N GLY A 61 7.86 -4.69 31.14
CA GLY A 61 6.59 -4.48 31.84
C GLY A 61 5.58 -5.58 31.57
N GLU A 62 4.30 -5.26 31.52
CA GLU A 62 3.26 -6.18 31.06
C GLU A 62 2.31 -5.40 30.14
N CYS A 63 2.38 -5.70 28.84
CA CYS A 63 1.58 -5.05 27.80
C CYS A 63 1.39 -5.97 26.59
N ILE A 64 0.42 -5.64 25.75
CA ILE A 64 0.05 -6.43 24.56
C ILE A 64 1.23 -6.51 23.57
N ALA A 65 1.98 -5.42 23.41
CA ALA A 65 3.10 -5.31 22.48
C ALA A 65 4.30 -6.23 22.81
N GLN A 66 4.40 -6.81 24.01
CA GLN A 66 5.46 -7.78 24.32
C GLN A 66 5.32 -9.11 23.58
N SER A 67 4.12 -9.42 23.10
CA SER A 67 3.85 -10.63 22.32
C SER A 67 4.12 -10.48 20.83
N THR A 68 4.68 -9.33 20.40
CA THR A 68 5.17 -9.17 19.03
C THR A 68 6.19 -10.24 18.75
N THR A 69 5.80 -11.16 17.87
CA THR A 69 6.63 -12.25 17.37
C THR A 69 7.01 -11.88 15.96
N GLU A 70 8.28 -12.02 15.59
CA GLU A 70 8.72 -11.82 14.20
C GLU A 70 7.84 -12.66 13.26
N HIS A 71 7.26 -12.00 12.27
CA HIS A 71 6.39 -12.65 11.30
C HIS A 71 7.23 -13.35 10.22
N ALA A 72 6.73 -14.41 9.60
CA ALA A 72 7.49 -15.15 8.56
C ALA A 72 7.85 -14.30 7.32
N LEU A 73 7.25 -13.11 7.20
CA LEU A 73 7.52 -12.14 6.15
C LEU A 73 8.39 -10.98 6.62
N ASP A 74 8.89 -10.99 7.86
CA ASP A 74 9.76 -9.94 8.42
C ASP A 74 11.09 -9.86 7.65
N SER A 75 11.57 -11.01 7.14
CA SER A 75 12.74 -11.08 6.26
C SER A 75 12.42 -10.75 4.78
N SER A 76 11.19 -10.35 4.46
CA SER A 76 10.79 -10.03 3.09
C SER A 76 11.32 -8.64 2.71
N PRO A 77 11.75 -8.42 1.45
CA PRO A 77 12.17 -7.09 0.99
C PRO A 77 11.04 -6.05 0.97
N LEU A 78 9.80 -6.44 1.27
CA LEU A 78 8.61 -5.58 1.39
C LEU A 78 8.10 -5.47 2.83
N ALA A 79 8.83 -6.01 3.81
CA ALA A 79 8.51 -5.88 5.23
C ALA A 79 8.50 -4.39 5.64
N ASP A 80 7.63 -4.05 6.59
CA ASP A 80 7.41 -2.68 7.06
C ASP A 80 7.08 -1.67 5.95
N TYR A 81 6.54 -2.16 4.83
CA TYR A 81 6.27 -1.37 3.63
C TYR A 81 7.53 -0.72 3.05
N THR A 82 8.74 -1.15 3.44
CA THR A 82 10.01 -0.65 2.92
C THR A 82 10.43 -1.42 1.67
N LEU A 83 11.44 -0.93 0.96
CA LEU A 83 12.16 -1.72 -0.04
C LEU A 83 13.55 -2.05 0.50
N GLY A 84 13.74 -3.31 0.91
CA GLY A 84 15.01 -3.80 1.45
C GLY A 84 15.42 -3.14 2.76
N GLY A 85 14.46 -2.78 3.63
CA GLY A 85 14.72 -2.17 4.94
C GLY A 85 15.03 -0.67 4.88
N ASN A 86 14.89 -0.02 3.71
CA ASN A 86 15.09 1.42 3.60
C ASN A 86 13.78 2.17 3.81
N GLU A 87 13.63 2.80 4.98
CA GLU A 87 12.47 3.60 5.39
C GLU A 87 12.15 4.76 4.43
N ALA A 88 13.17 5.29 3.74
CA ALA A 88 12.99 6.35 2.73
C ALA A 88 12.24 5.86 1.47
N LEU A 89 12.10 4.54 1.30
CA LEU A 89 11.46 3.90 0.14
C LEU A 89 10.05 3.37 0.44
N THR A 90 9.46 3.72 1.59
CA THR A 90 8.09 3.34 1.95
C THR A 90 7.05 3.72 0.89
N GLY A 91 7.17 4.92 0.31
CA GLY A 91 6.33 5.36 -0.80
C GLY A 91 6.52 4.56 -2.11
N ALA A 92 7.69 3.95 -2.31
CA ALA A 92 7.97 3.14 -3.50
C ALA A 92 7.28 1.77 -3.44
N ALA A 93 7.14 1.17 -2.25
CA ALA A 93 6.32 -0.03 -2.07
C ALA A 93 4.84 0.24 -2.42
N GLY A 94 4.30 1.40 -2.01
CA GLY A 94 2.97 1.86 -2.39
C GLY A 94 2.80 2.02 -3.91
N ALA A 95 3.78 2.60 -4.59
CA ALA A 95 3.78 2.75 -6.04
C ALA A 95 3.79 1.39 -6.78
N ILE A 96 4.59 0.42 -6.29
CA ILE A 96 4.63 -0.94 -6.83
C ILE A 96 3.27 -1.64 -6.65
N GLY A 97 2.66 -1.53 -5.46
CA GLY A 97 1.33 -2.10 -5.19
C GLY A 97 0.25 -1.53 -6.11
N PHE A 98 0.27 -0.22 -6.35
CA PHE A 98 -0.63 0.45 -7.30
C PHE A 98 -0.44 -0.08 -8.73
N ALA A 99 0.82 -0.15 -9.19
CA ALA A 99 1.14 -0.66 -10.53
C ALA A 99 0.70 -2.11 -10.72
N ALA A 100 0.95 -2.97 -9.73
CA ALA A 100 0.53 -4.37 -9.74
C ALA A 100 -1.00 -4.49 -9.84
N THR A 101 -1.75 -3.67 -9.09
CA THR A 101 -3.21 -3.68 -9.13
C THR A 101 -3.75 -3.28 -10.51
N LEU A 102 -3.18 -2.24 -11.13
CA LEU A 102 -3.55 -1.85 -12.50
C LEU A 102 -3.24 -2.93 -13.53
N ALA A 103 -2.10 -3.60 -13.40
CA ALA A 103 -1.72 -4.69 -14.29
C ALA A 103 -2.70 -5.87 -14.19
N VAL A 104 -3.07 -6.27 -12.97
CA VAL A 104 -4.02 -7.36 -12.74
C VAL A 104 -5.42 -6.99 -13.24
N ALA A 105 -5.94 -5.84 -12.85
CA ALA A 105 -7.27 -5.40 -13.26
C ALA A 105 -7.36 -5.19 -14.78
N GLY A 106 -6.36 -4.54 -15.39
CA GLY A 106 -6.27 -4.34 -16.83
C GLY A 106 -6.15 -5.65 -17.60
N GLY A 107 -5.31 -6.58 -17.12
CA GLY A 107 -5.13 -7.91 -17.70
C GLY A 107 -6.42 -8.73 -17.67
N LEU A 108 -7.12 -8.75 -16.54
CA LEU A 108 -8.42 -9.42 -16.41
C LEU A 108 -9.46 -8.83 -17.38
N PHE A 109 -9.56 -7.50 -17.45
CA PHE A 109 -10.50 -6.84 -18.35
C PHE A 109 -10.20 -7.13 -19.83
N TRP A 110 -8.92 -7.14 -20.20
CA TRP A 110 -8.48 -7.47 -21.56
C TRP A 110 -8.83 -8.91 -21.93
N LEU A 111 -8.55 -9.86 -21.03
CA LEU A 111 -8.88 -11.28 -21.23
C LEU A 111 -10.39 -11.51 -21.38
N LEU A 112 -11.21 -10.86 -20.53
CA LEU A 112 -12.66 -10.95 -20.61
C LEU A 112 -13.22 -10.33 -21.88
N ARG A 113 -12.65 -9.20 -22.33
CA ARG A 113 -13.04 -8.55 -23.59
C ARG A 113 -12.78 -9.44 -24.80
N GLN A 114 -11.67 -10.17 -24.84
CA GLN A 114 -11.36 -11.07 -25.97
C GLN A 114 -12.38 -12.18 -26.10
N ARG A 115 -12.80 -12.78 -24.98
CA ARG A 115 -13.81 -13.85 -24.97
C ARG A 115 -15.20 -13.41 -25.44
N GLY A 116 -15.49 -12.11 -25.43
CA GLY A 116 -16.73 -11.56 -25.98
C GLY A 116 -16.70 -11.33 -27.49
N ALA A 117 -15.51 -11.13 -28.09
CA ALA A 117 -15.36 -10.89 -29.53
C ALA A 117 -15.32 -12.18 -30.36
N GLU A 118 -15.05 -13.32 -29.73
CA GLU A 118 -14.98 -14.65 -30.37
C GLU A 118 -16.34 -15.37 -30.40
N ARG A 119 -17.41 -14.74 -29.88
CA ARG A 119 -18.76 -15.33 -29.75
C ARG A 119 -19.84 -14.70 -30.64
N ASP A 120 -19.44 -13.79 -31.54
CA ASP A 120 -20.27 -13.24 -32.63
C ASP A 120 -19.67 -13.64 -33.99
#